data_AF-A0A3B9SW11-F1
#
_entry.id   AF-A0A3B9SW11-F1
#
_cell.length_a   1.000
_cell.length_b   1.000
_cell.length_c   1.000
_cell.angle_alpha   90.00
_cell.angle_beta   90.00
_cell.angle_gamma   90.00
#
_symmetry.space_group_name_H-M   'P 1'
#
loop_
_entity.id
_entity.type
_entity.pdbx_description
1 polymer ?
#
loop_
_entity_poly.entity_id
_entity_poly.type
_entity_poly.pdbx_seq_one_letter_code
_entity_poly.pdbx_strand_id
1 'polypeptide(L)' 'MAVCEECKWFFALEDDPTVGDCVTRVVDPRCAYWTAKPMEAAAEACANFQEKS' A
#
# COMPACT_ATOMS: atom_id res chain seq x y z
N MET A 1 2.70 -15.60 -6.65
CA MET A 1 2.18 -14.28 -7.03
C MET A 1 2.44 -13.38 -5.85
N ALA A 2 2.97 -12.18 -6.08
CA ALA A 2 3.20 -11.25 -4.98
C ALA A 2 1.86 -10.70 -4.48
N VAL A 3 1.77 -10.45 -3.18
CA VAL A 3 0.57 -9.94 -2.51
C VAL A 3 0.84 -8.57 -1.87
N CYS A 4 -0.21 -7.83 -1.54
CA CYS A 4 -0.09 -6.49 -0.97
C CYS A 4 0.73 -6.45 0.33
N GLU A 5 0.65 -7.46 1.18
CA GLU A 5 1.41 -7.52 2.45
C GLU A 5 2.94 -7.48 2.28
N GLU A 6 3.44 -7.97 1.14
CA GLU A 6 4.86 -7.99 0.78
C GLU A 6 5.34 -6.63 0.22
N CYS A 7 4.41 -5.71 -0.05
CA CYS A 7 4.72 -4.39 -0.62
C CYS A 7 5.14 -3.40 0.47
N LYS A 8 6.25 -2.68 0.28
CA LYS A 8 6.74 -1.65 1.22
C LYS A 8 5.79 -0.49 1.47
N TRP A 9 4.81 -0.32 0.57
CA TRP A 9 3.79 0.71 0.65
C TRP A 9 2.53 0.25 1.38
N PHE A 10 2.47 -1.02 1.80
CA PHE A 10 1.36 -1.57 2.57
C PHE A 10 1.68 -1.56 4.07
N PHE A 11 0.80 -0.93 4.84
CA PHE A 11 0.87 -0.82 6.28
C PHE A 11 -0.36 -1.49 6.89
N ALA A 12 -0.17 -2.63 7.55
CA ALA A 12 -1.25 -3.34 8.23
C ALA A 12 -1.85 -2.50 9.37
N LEU A 13 -3.16 -2.62 9.61
CA LEU A 13 -3.79 -2.03 10.78
C LEU A 13 -3.37 -2.81 12.04
N GLU A 14 -3.19 -2.11 13.17
CA GLU A 14 -2.77 -2.73 14.43
C GLU A 14 -3.84 -3.70 14.97
N ASP A 15 -5.12 -3.35 14.79
CA ASP A 15 -6.25 -4.13 15.29
C ASP A 15 -6.55 -5.37 14.41
N ASP A 16 -6.25 -5.29 13.11
CA ASP A 16 -6.52 -6.36 12.14
C ASP A 16 -5.43 -6.42 11.07
N PRO A 17 -4.49 -7.39 11.16
CA PRO A 17 -3.39 -7.51 10.21
C PRO A 17 -3.83 -8.01 8.82
N THR A 18 -5.08 -8.44 8.65
CA THR A 18 -5.61 -8.89 7.35
C THR A 18 -5.98 -7.72 6.44
N VAL A 19 -6.08 -6.52 7.00
CA VAL A 19 -6.40 -5.28 6.29
C VAL A 19 -5.33 -4.23 6.60
N GLY A 20 -5.05 -3.37 5.64
CA GLY A 20 -4.08 -2.30 5.80
C GLY A 20 -4.26 -1.18 4.80
N ASP A 21 -3.44 -0.16 4.92
CA ASP A 21 -3.40 0.97 4.01
C ASP A 21 -2.32 0.77 2.95
N CYS A 22 -2.74 0.86 1.68
CA CYS A 22 -1.85 1.10 0.56
C CYS A 22 -1.56 2.60 0.47
N VAL A 23 -0.36 2.98 0.91
CA VAL A 23 0.08 4.37 0.96
C VAL A 23 0.82 4.73 -0.33
N THR A 24 0.33 5.73 -1.06
CA THR A 24 0.96 6.17 -2.32
C THR A 24 1.23 7.66 -2.32
N ARG A 25 2.38 8.04 -2.90
CA ARG A 25 2.72 9.45 -3.12
C ARG A 25 2.16 9.89 -4.46
N VAL A 26 1.44 10.99 -4.45
CA VAL A 26 0.96 11.68 -5.66
C VAL A 26 1.69 13.01 -5.76
N VAL A 27 2.13 13.35 -6.95
CA VAL A 27 2.71 14.66 -7.27
C VAL A 27 1.89 15.26 -8.40
N ASP A 28 1.25 16.38 -8.12
CA ASP A 28 0.50 17.16 -9.11
C ASP A 28 1.16 18.52 -9.34
N PRO A 29 0.65 19.36 -10.27
CA PRO A 29 1.24 20.69 -10.55
C PRO A 29 1.21 21.67 -9.36
N ARG A 30 0.43 21.40 -8.30
CA ARG A 30 0.29 22.24 -7.12
C ARG A 30 1.22 21.78 -6.01
N CYS A 31 1.20 20.49 -5.68
CA CYS A 31 1.98 19.93 -4.58
C CYS A 31 2.14 18.41 -4.65
N ALA A 32 3.03 17.90 -3.78
CA ALA A 32 3.09 16.49 -3.47
C ALA A 32 2.26 16.20 -2.22
N TYR A 33 1.48 15.12 -2.26
CA TYR A 33 0.68 14.64 -1.15
C TYR A 33 0.68 13.11 -1.09
N TRP A 34 0.20 12.57 0.02
CA TRP A 34 0.07 11.13 0.23
C TRP A 34 -1.40 10.75 0.30
N THR A 35 -1.72 9.57 -0.24
CA THR A 35 -3.03 8.94 -0.09
C THR A 35 -2.87 7.62 0.65
N ALA A 36 -3.88 7.24 1.43
CA ALA A 36 -4.00 5.96 2.09
C ALA A 36 -5.30 5.31 1.62
N LYS A 37 -5.18 4.15 0.98
CA LYS A 37 -6.33 3.38 0.50
C LYS A 37 -6.41 2.07 1.28
N PRO A 38 -7.55 1.75 1.93
CA PRO A 38 -7.76 0.46 2.56
C PRO A 38 -7.69 -0.68 1.53
N MET A 39 -6.91 -1.71 1.84
CA MET A 39 -6.68 -2.88 0.99
C MET A 39 -6.54 -4.14 1.86
N GLU A 40 -6.91 -5.29 1.31
CA GLU A 40 -6.65 -6.59 1.93
C GLU A 40 -5.17 -6.97 1.77
N ALA A 41 -4.59 -7.53 2.83
CA ALA A 41 -3.19 -7.99 2.85
C ALA A 41 -2.90 -9.04 1.75
N ALA A 42 -3.86 -9.95 1.53
CA ALA A 42 -3.77 -11.03 0.56
C ALA A 42 -4.15 -10.64 -0.88
N ALA A 43 -4.50 -9.36 -1.12
CA ALA A 43 -4.82 -8.91 -2.48
C ALA A 43 -3.61 -9.04 -3.40
N GLU A 44 -3.85 -9.36 -4.68
CA GLU A 44 -2.79 -9.46 -5.68
C GLU A 44 -2.05 -8.13 -5.85
N ALA A 45 -0.72 -8.22 -5.95
CA ALA A 45 0.15 -7.07 -6.16
C ALA A 45 -0.21 -6.31 -7.45
N CYS A 46 -0.24 -4.98 -7.35
CA CYS A 46 -0.46 -4.10 -8.48
C CYS A 46 0.84 -3.69 -9.18
N ALA A 47 0.74 -2.92 -10.26
CA ALA A 47 1.89 -2.42 -11.02
C ALA A 47 2.86 -1.53 -10.21
N ASN A 48 2.43 -0.97 -9.08
CA ASN A 48 3.28 -0.15 -8.20
C ASN A 48 3.98 -0.95 -7.09
N PHE A 49 3.83 -2.28 -7.10
CA PHE A 49 4.43 -3.17 -6.11
C PHE A 49 5.94 -2.99 -6.01
N GLN A 50 6.42 -2.86 -4.78
CA GLN A 50 7.83 -2.78 -4.45
C GLN A 50 8.02 -3.61 -3.19
N GLU A 51 8.82 -4.67 -3.28
CA GLU A 51 9.08 -5.61 -2.19
C GLU A 51 9.63 -4.88 -0.95
N LYS A 52 9.17 -5.29 0.24
CA LYS A 52 9.73 -4.86 1.53
C LYS A 52 11.19 -5.31 1.59
N SER A 53 12.09 -4.36 1.85
CA SER A 53 13.52 -4.62 2.06
C SER A 53 13.81 -5.00 3.50
#